data_AF-A0A2V5RLY9-F1
#
_entry.id   AF-A0A2V5RLY9-F1
#
_cell.length_a   1.000
_cell.length_b   1.000
_cell.length_c   1.000
_cell.angle_alpha   90.00
_cell.angle_beta   90.00
_cell.angle_gamma   90.00
#
_symmetry.space_group_name_H-M   'P 1'
#
loop_
_entity.id
_entity.type
_entity.pdbx_description
1 polymer ?
#
loop_
_entity_poly.entity_id
_entity_poly.type
_entity_poly.pdbx_seq_one_letter_code
_entity_poly.pdbx_strand_id
1 'polypeptide(L)'
;MNLFIWCLNLGISIWNAYVTGKVWVEAKHARGLHRFMAWMGYLMASMGFSWEILVLVGILLHSFGKITPDQATLLFQVGYVLLVPGFLFSGYAIMFQSWANAYRNHSVVNMGVAAYNTYANIHNTFNAIDNFPKAFGSVLKSFTGGSGKSKANGLILFVAVLCVLSGFIIAALIVHCVAASDTQVPAHARASAQS
;
A
#
# COMPACT_ATOMS: atom_id res chain seq x y z
N MET A 1 -14.17 10.68 3.80
CA MET A 1 -12.73 10.91 4.02
C MET A 1 -12.54 12.41 4.17
N ASN A 2 -12.06 12.89 5.32
CA ASN A 2 -11.74 14.31 5.46
C ASN A 2 -10.28 14.55 5.05
N LEU A 3 -9.97 15.75 4.55
CA LEU A 3 -8.65 16.12 3.99
C LEU A 3 -7.47 15.72 4.90
N PHE A 4 -7.64 15.88 6.21
CA PHE A 4 -6.63 15.48 7.20
C PHE A 4 -6.24 13.99 7.11
N ILE A 5 -7.23 13.09 7.01
CA ILE A 5 -6.99 11.64 6.96
C ILE A 5 -6.28 11.27 5.65
N TRP A 6 -6.65 11.93 4.55
CA TRP A 6 -6.00 11.77 3.25
C TRP A 6 -4.52 12.19 3.32
N CYS A 7 -4.22 13.39 3.82
CA CYS A 7 -2.84 13.85 4.01
C CYS A 7 -2.03 12.95 4.97
N LEU A 8 -2.66 12.43 6.02
CA LEU A 8 -2.03 11.49 6.94
C LEU A 8 -1.65 10.18 6.24
N ASN A 9 -2.56 9.60 5.44
CA ASN A 9 -2.26 8.41 4.65
C ASN A 9 -1.13 8.63 3.65
N LEU A 10 -1.10 9.80 3.00
CA LEU A 10 0.00 10.18 2.13
C LEU A 10 1.33 10.25 2.90
N GLY A 11 1.35 10.89 4.07
CA GLY A 11 2.53 10.95 4.94
C GLY A 11 3.02 9.57 5.37
N ILE A 12 2.10 8.67 5.76
CA ILE A 12 2.43 7.28 6.12
C ILE A 12 2.98 6.52 4.91
N SER A 13 2.43 6.73 3.71
CA SER A 13 2.91 6.09 2.48
C SER A 13 4.34 6.53 2.12
N ILE A 14 4.62 7.83 2.25
CA ILE A 14 5.97 8.39 2.10
C ILE A 14 6.92 7.79 3.14
N TRP A 15 6.51 7.73 4.40
CA TRP A 15 7.32 7.15 5.48
C TRP A 15 7.64 5.67 5.23
N ASN A 16 6.65 4.88 4.81
CA ASN A 16 6.85 3.47 4.48
C ASN A 16 7.86 3.30 3.33
N ALA A 17 7.75 4.11 2.27
CA ALA A 17 8.70 4.09 1.17
C ALA A 17 10.11 4.55 1.61
N TYR A 18 10.20 5.58 2.45
CA TYR A 18 11.45 6.08 2.98
C TYR A 18 12.18 5.03 3.82
N VAL A 19 11.51 4.46 4.84
CA VAL A 19 12.10 3.43 5.72
C VAL A 19 12.48 2.19 4.92
N THR A 20 11.66 1.80 3.95
CA THR A 20 11.98 0.69 3.04
C THR A 20 13.23 0.99 2.21
N GLY A 21 13.36 2.23 1.70
CA GLY A 21 14.53 2.69 0.95
C GLY A 21 15.83 2.58 1.74
N LYS A 22 15.81 2.97 3.01
CA LYS A 22 16.98 2.91 3.93
C LYS A 22 17.55 1.50 4.07
N VAL A 23 16.70 0.47 4.03
CA VAL A 23 17.11 -0.94 4.17
C VAL A 23 17.18 -1.68 2.85
N TRP A 24 16.82 -1.05 1.73
CA TRP A 24 16.59 -1.73 0.45
C TRP A 24 17.84 -2.43 -0.10
N VAL A 25 19.01 -1.78 0.01
CA VAL A 25 20.28 -2.34 -0.47
C VAL A 25 20.70 -3.52 0.42
N GLU A 26 20.68 -3.35 1.75
CA GLU A 26 20.99 -4.41 2.69
C GLU A 26 20.07 -5.62 2.51
N ALA A 27 18.77 -5.39 2.40
CA ALA A 27 17.74 -6.41 2.18
C ALA A 27 17.97 -7.25 0.92
N LYS A 28 18.50 -6.65 -0.16
CA LYS A 28 18.86 -7.39 -1.38
C LYS A 28 20.00 -8.38 -1.15
N HIS A 29 20.95 -8.05 -0.27
CA HIS A 29 22.11 -8.89 0.04
C HIS A 29 21.82 -9.93 1.13
N ALA A 30 21.13 -9.55 2.20
CA ALA A 30 20.88 -10.40 3.37
C ALA A 30 19.94 -11.59 3.11
N ARG A 31 19.10 -11.54 2.06
CA ARG A 31 18.09 -12.56 1.72
C ARG A 31 17.13 -12.84 2.91
N GLY A 32 16.39 -13.96 2.86
CA GLY A 32 15.54 -14.42 3.96
C GLY A 32 14.43 -13.45 4.39
N LEU A 33 14.17 -13.43 5.70
CA LEU A 33 13.09 -12.63 6.30
C LEU A 33 13.32 -11.12 6.14
N HIS A 34 14.57 -10.65 6.20
CA HIS A 34 14.87 -9.23 6.03
C HIS A 34 14.50 -8.75 4.62
N ARG A 35 14.85 -9.52 3.58
CA ARG A 35 14.40 -9.26 2.20
C ARG A 35 12.89 -9.26 2.07
N PHE A 36 12.23 -10.25 2.66
CA PHE A 36 10.77 -10.35 2.64
C PHE A 36 10.10 -9.12 3.26
N MET A 37 10.56 -8.68 4.44
CA MET A 37 10.00 -7.51 5.11
C MET A 37 10.22 -6.20 4.36
N ALA A 38 11.35 -6.04 3.68
CA ALA A 38 11.57 -4.88 2.80
C ALA A 38 10.55 -4.85 1.65
N TRP A 39 10.22 -6.01 1.05
CA TRP A 39 9.15 -6.10 0.05
C TRP A 39 7.77 -5.81 0.64
N MET A 40 7.50 -6.18 1.89
CA MET A 40 6.23 -5.85 2.55
C MET A 40 6.10 -4.35 2.79
N GLY A 41 7.18 -3.67 3.20
CA GLY A 41 7.21 -2.21 3.31
C GLY A 41 7.00 -1.51 1.96
N TYR A 42 7.63 -2.02 0.90
CA TYR A 42 7.42 -1.54 -0.47
C TYR A 42 5.97 -1.73 -0.94
N LEU A 43 5.40 -2.92 -0.72
CA LEU A 43 4.03 -3.22 -1.09
C LEU A 43 3.07 -2.30 -0.33
N MET A 44 3.27 -2.13 0.97
CA MET A 44 2.45 -1.26 1.82
C MET A 44 2.47 0.19 1.34
N ALA A 45 3.65 0.73 1.02
CA ALA A 45 3.77 2.07 0.46
C ALA A 45 3.07 2.18 -0.90
N SER A 46 3.25 1.17 -1.77
CA SER A 46 2.65 1.14 -3.11
C SER A 46 1.13 1.14 -3.05
N MET A 47 0.53 0.35 -2.17
CA MET A 47 -0.93 0.34 -1.96
C MET A 47 -1.43 1.67 -1.42
N GLY A 48 -0.68 2.28 -0.48
CA GLY A 48 -0.97 3.60 0.06
C GLY A 48 -1.02 4.67 -1.03
N PHE A 49 0.06 4.83 -1.81
CA PHE A 49 0.07 5.78 -2.92
C PHE A 49 -1.01 5.49 -3.96
N SER A 50 -1.26 4.22 -4.27
CA SER A 50 -2.32 3.83 -5.22
C SER A 50 -3.69 4.34 -4.77
N TRP A 51 -4.00 4.22 -3.48
CA TRP A 51 -5.26 4.71 -2.92
C TRP A 51 -5.34 6.24 -2.97
N GLU A 52 -4.26 6.93 -2.59
CA GLU A 52 -4.21 8.39 -2.60
C GLU A 52 -4.41 8.97 -4.02
N ILE A 53 -3.77 8.36 -5.02
CA ILE A 53 -3.94 8.72 -6.44
C ILE A 53 -5.37 8.42 -6.89
N LEU A 54 -5.92 7.26 -6.52
CA LEU A 54 -7.28 6.89 -6.91
C LEU A 54 -8.31 7.87 -6.35
N VAL A 55 -8.17 8.29 -5.09
CA VAL A 55 -8.99 9.35 -4.48
C VAL A 55 -8.86 10.66 -5.24
N LEU A 56 -7.63 11.11 -5.51
CA LEU A 56 -7.39 12.35 -6.24
C LEU A 56 -8.00 12.32 -7.65
N VAL A 57 -7.73 11.27 -8.41
CA VAL A 57 -8.23 11.09 -9.79
C VAL A 57 -9.76 10.97 -9.79
N GLY A 58 -10.34 10.22 -8.86
CA GLY A 58 -11.79 10.08 -8.73
C GLY A 58 -12.48 11.41 -8.46
N ILE A 59 -11.95 12.22 -7.53
CA ILE A 59 -12.46 13.56 -7.24
C ILE A 59 -12.33 14.47 -8.46
N LEU A 60 -11.16 14.51 -9.11
CA LEU A 60 -10.93 15.38 -10.27
C LEU A 60 -11.84 15.02 -11.45
N LEU A 61 -11.91 13.75 -11.83
CA LEU A 61 -12.78 13.29 -12.92
C LEU A 61 -14.25 13.59 -12.65
N HIS A 62 -14.71 13.43 -11.41
CA HIS A 62 -16.08 13.75 -11.05
C HIS A 62 -16.33 15.27 -11.07
N SER A 63 -15.41 16.06 -10.50
CA SER A 63 -15.52 17.52 -10.46
C SER A 63 -15.54 18.18 -11.84
N PHE A 64 -14.83 17.59 -12.82
CA PHE A 64 -14.84 18.04 -14.21
C PHE A 64 -15.99 17.44 -15.03
N GLY A 65 -16.93 16.74 -14.40
CA GLY A 65 -18.08 16.13 -15.08
C GLY A 65 -17.71 15.02 -16.07
N LYS A 66 -16.52 14.41 -15.92
CA LYS A 66 -16.04 13.34 -16.83
C LYS A 66 -16.59 11.97 -16.45
N ILE A 67 -16.97 11.78 -15.20
CA ILE A 67 -17.58 10.55 -14.69
C ILE A 67 -18.83 10.85 -13.86
N THR A 68 -19.81 9.95 -13.92
CA THR A 68 -21.01 10.01 -13.09
C THR A 68 -20.70 9.58 -11.63
N PRO A 69 -21.58 9.89 -10.66
CA PRO A 69 -21.44 9.39 -9.29
C PRO A 69 -21.34 7.85 -9.20
N ASP A 70 -22.08 7.13 -10.04
CA ASP A 70 -22.02 5.67 -10.10
C ASP A 70 -20.66 5.17 -10.61
N GLN A 71 -20.09 5.84 -11.61
CA GLN A 71 -18.76 5.53 -12.14
C GLN A 71 -17.65 5.85 -11.14
N ALA A 72 -17.78 6.95 -10.39
CA ALA A 72 -16.88 7.26 -9.28
C ALA A 72 -16.96 6.19 -8.19
N THR A 73 -18.17 5.76 -7.83
CA THR A 73 -18.38 4.66 -6.88
C THR A 73 -17.74 3.36 -7.38
N LEU A 74 -17.92 3.03 -8.67
CA LEU A 74 -17.29 1.87 -9.28
C LEU A 74 -15.75 1.97 -9.25
N LEU A 75 -15.18 3.15 -9.53
CA LEU A 75 -13.73 3.38 -9.45
C LEU A 75 -13.19 3.05 -8.05
N PHE A 76 -13.87 3.53 -7.00
CA PHE A 76 -13.49 3.23 -5.61
C PHE A 76 -13.66 1.76 -5.26
N GLN A 77 -14.71 1.10 -5.74
CA GLN A 77 -14.93 -0.33 -5.51
C GLN A 77 -13.87 -1.19 -6.21
N VAL A 78 -13.50 -0.87 -7.45
CA VAL A 78 -12.40 -1.52 -8.16
C VAL A 78 -11.10 -1.31 -7.41
N GLY A 79 -10.80 -0.08 -6.99
CA GLY A 79 -9.65 0.23 -6.15
C GLY A 79 -9.60 -0.59 -4.88
N TYR A 80 -10.71 -0.67 -4.16
CA TYR A 80 -10.85 -1.46 -2.93
C TYR A 80 -10.55 -2.94 -3.18
N VAL A 81 -11.13 -3.51 -4.25
CA VAL A 81 -10.92 -4.92 -4.61
C VAL A 81 -9.46 -5.21 -4.97
N LEU A 82 -8.80 -4.31 -5.69
CA LEU A 82 -7.40 -4.48 -6.11
C LEU A 82 -6.41 -4.31 -4.94
N LEU A 83 -6.67 -3.37 -4.03
CA LEU A 83 -5.68 -2.95 -3.04
C LEU A 83 -5.81 -3.69 -1.71
N VAL A 84 -7.03 -3.99 -1.25
CA VAL A 84 -7.26 -4.58 0.08
C VAL A 84 -6.51 -5.90 0.30
N PRO A 85 -6.45 -6.85 -0.66
CA PRO A 85 -5.69 -8.08 -0.46
C PRO A 85 -4.20 -7.80 -0.19
N GLY A 86 -3.62 -6.83 -0.91
CA GLY A 86 -2.24 -6.38 -0.70
C GLY A 86 -2.05 -5.69 0.65
N PHE A 87 -2.98 -4.81 1.04
CA PHE A 87 -2.99 -4.16 2.36
C PHE A 87 -3.01 -5.17 3.50
N LEU A 88 -3.89 -6.17 3.45
CA LEU A 88 -3.99 -7.20 4.48
C LEU A 88 -2.76 -8.09 4.51
N PHE A 89 -2.31 -8.58 3.34
CA PHE A 89 -1.16 -9.47 3.27
C PHE A 89 0.10 -8.83 3.86
N SER A 90 0.44 -7.61 3.42
CA SER A 90 1.58 -6.88 3.98
C SER A 90 1.34 -6.40 5.42
N GLY A 91 0.10 -6.03 5.76
CA GLY A 91 -0.30 -5.63 7.11
C GLY A 91 -0.08 -6.73 8.15
N TYR A 92 -0.46 -7.97 7.86
CA TYR A 92 -0.18 -9.11 8.73
C TYR A 92 1.33 -9.37 8.90
N ALA A 93 2.09 -9.31 7.81
CA ALA A 93 3.54 -9.48 7.89
C ALA A 93 4.21 -8.41 8.77
N ILE A 94 3.82 -7.15 8.60
CA ILE A 94 4.31 -6.01 9.39
C ILE A 94 3.87 -6.14 10.86
N MET A 95 2.64 -6.56 11.11
CA MET A 95 2.12 -6.82 12.45
C MET A 95 2.98 -7.87 13.17
N PHE A 96 3.22 -9.03 12.55
CA PHE A 96 4.05 -10.08 13.17
C PHE A 96 5.49 -9.64 13.40
N GLN A 97 6.09 -8.89 12.47
CA GLN A 97 7.42 -8.31 12.68
C GLN A 97 7.44 -7.33 13.86
N SER A 98 6.37 -6.54 14.03
CA SER A 98 6.27 -5.61 15.16
C SER A 98 6.17 -6.33 16.50
N TRP A 99 5.48 -7.48 16.58
CA TRP A 99 5.47 -8.34 17.76
C TRP A 99 6.86 -8.87 18.08
N ALA A 100 7.58 -9.38 17.07
CA ALA A 100 8.95 -9.86 17.25
C ALA A 100 9.88 -8.74 17.76
N ASN A 101 9.75 -7.52 17.23
CA ASN A 101 10.55 -6.37 17.66
C ASN A 101 10.20 -5.91 19.08
N ALA A 102 8.91 -5.88 19.44
CA ALA A 102 8.47 -5.56 20.79
C ALA A 102 9.02 -6.57 21.81
N TYR A 103 8.94 -7.86 21.48
CA TYR A 103 9.45 -8.92 22.34
C TYR A 103 10.97 -8.88 22.50
N ARG A 104 11.74 -8.66 21.42
CA ARG A 104 13.22 -8.66 21.49
C ARG A 104 13.79 -7.42 22.16
N ASN A 105 13.20 -6.25 21.91
CA ASN A 105 13.80 -4.98 22.30
C ASN A 105 13.24 -4.40 23.60
N HIS A 106 12.13 -4.95 24.12
CA HIS A 106 11.46 -4.55 25.37
C HIS A 106 11.24 -3.03 25.54
N SER A 107 11.17 -2.29 24.43
CA SER A 107 11.00 -0.84 24.42
C SER A 107 9.52 -0.48 24.33
N VAL A 108 9.10 0.52 25.12
CA VAL A 108 7.74 1.08 25.10
C VAL A 108 7.34 1.53 23.70
N VAL A 109 8.28 2.08 22.93
CA VAL A 109 8.03 2.50 21.54
C VAL A 109 7.68 1.29 20.67
N ASN A 110 8.45 0.20 20.77
CA ASN A 110 8.19 -1.00 19.99
C ASN A 110 6.88 -1.69 20.41
N MET A 111 6.56 -1.67 21.71
CA MET A 111 5.27 -2.15 22.21
C MET A 111 4.10 -1.32 21.68
N GLY A 112 4.24 0.01 21.64
CA GLY A 112 3.25 0.92 21.05
C GLY A 112 3.03 0.68 19.55
N VAL A 113 4.10 0.50 18.78
CA VAL A 113 4.03 0.16 17.35
C VAL A 113 3.34 -1.20 17.14
N ALA A 114 3.66 -2.19 17.98
CA ALA A 114 3.00 -3.50 17.94
C ALA A 114 1.49 -3.38 18.24
N ALA A 115 1.11 -2.61 19.26
CA ALA A 115 -0.29 -2.37 19.61
C ALA A 115 -1.04 -1.68 18.44
N TYR A 116 -0.45 -0.64 17.85
CA TYR A 116 -1.05 0.07 16.73
C TYR A 116 -1.24 -0.83 15.50
N ASN A 117 -0.20 -1.55 15.07
CA ASN A 117 -0.29 -2.43 13.91
C ASN A 117 -1.29 -3.57 14.15
N THR A 118 -1.39 -4.08 15.38
CA THR A 118 -2.39 -5.09 15.75
C THR A 118 -3.80 -4.52 15.60
N TYR A 119 -4.07 -3.37 16.20
CA TYR A 119 -5.36 -2.71 16.09
C TYR A 119 -5.72 -2.40 14.62
N ALA A 120 -4.80 -1.76 13.89
CA ALA A 120 -5.02 -1.36 12.51
C ALA A 120 -5.31 -2.56 11.62
N ASN A 121 -4.54 -3.65 11.75
CA ASN A 121 -4.72 -4.82 10.90
C ASN A 121 -6.01 -5.59 11.24
N ILE A 122 -6.38 -5.68 12.53
CA ILE A 122 -7.67 -6.26 12.95
C ILE A 122 -8.84 -5.42 12.43
N HIS A 123 -8.80 -4.09 12.61
CA HIS A 123 -9.82 -3.18 12.12
C HIS A 123 -9.99 -3.27 10.59
N ASN A 124 -8.88 -3.26 9.86
CA ASN A 124 -8.88 -3.42 8.40
C ASN A 124 -9.43 -4.78 7.97
N THR A 125 -9.14 -5.84 8.73
CA THR A 125 -9.65 -7.19 8.45
C THR A 125 -11.16 -7.26 8.61
N PHE A 126 -11.73 -6.75 9.71
CA PHE A 126 -13.18 -6.72 9.90
C PHE A 126 -13.86 -5.85 8.84
N ASN A 127 -13.30 -4.66 8.55
CA ASN A 127 -13.80 -3.84 7.45
C ASN A 127 -13.75 -4.57 6.10
N ALA A 128 -12.70 -5.34 5.83
CA ALA A 128 -12.60 -6.14 4.61
C ALA A 128 -13.64 -7.26 4.56
N ILE A 129 -13.86 -7.99 5.66
CA ILE A 129 -14.89 -9.03 5.75
C ILE A 129 -16.27 -8.45 5.41
N ASP A 130 -16.59 -7.28 5.93
CA ASP A 130 -17.92 -6.67 5.76
C ASP A 130 -18.14 -6.02 4.39
N ASN A 131 -17.07 -5.50 3.75
CA ASN A 131 -17.17 -4.65 2.57
C ASN A 131 -16.59 -5.28 1.29
N PHE A 132 -15.58 -6.14 1.40
CA PHE A 132 -14.90 -6.73 0.24
C PHE A 132 -15.84 -7.59 -0.60
N PRO A 133 -16.66 -8.51 -0.04
CA PRO A 133 -17.59 -9.30 -0.84
C PRO A 133 -18.61 -8.43 -1.60
N LYS A 134 -19.07 -7.34 -0.98
CA LYS A 134 -20.01 -6.38 -1.59
C LYS A 134 -19.36 -5.62 -2.73
N ALA A 135 -18.15 -5.09 -2.52
CA ALA A 135 -17.39 -4.39 -3.55
C ALA A 135 -17.06 -5.32 -4.72
N PHE A 136 -16.57 -6.53 -4.44
CA PHE A 136 -16.26 -7.54 -5.45
C PHE A 136 -17.50 -7.91 -6.27
N GLY A 137 -18.63 -8.18 -5.62
CA GLY A 137 -19.90 -8.48 -6.30
C GLY A 137 -20.39 -7.33 -7.17
N SER A 138 -20.24 -6.09 -6.71
CA SER A 138 -20.61 -4.88 -7.48
C SER A 138 -19.73 -4.69 -8.71
N VAL A 139 -18.41 -4.87 -8.56
CA VAL A 139 -17.46 -4.83 -9.67
C VAL A 139 -17.81 -5.92 -10.69
N LEU A 140 -17.95 -7.18 -10.25
CA LEU A 140 -18.26 -8.29 -11.14
C LEU A 140 -19.57 -8.07 -11.92
N LYS A 141 -20.64 -7.66 -11.25
CA LYS A 141 -21.92 -7.33 -11.90
C LYS A 141 -21.79 -6.20 -12.93
N SER A 142 -20.95 -5.20 -12.64
CA SER A 142 -20.71 -4.09 -13.56
C SER A 142 -20.01 -4.53 -14.85
N PHE A 143 -19.20 -5.60 -14.80
CA PHE A 143 -18.53 -6.15 -15.99
C PHE A 143 -19.36 -7.21 -16.74
N THR A 144 -20.24 -7.94 -16.06
CA THR A 144 -21.06 -9.00 -16.68
C THR A 144 -22.43 -8.53 -17.15
N GLY A 145 -22.89 -7.34 -16.73
CA GLY A 145 -24.20 -6.78 -17.06
C GLY A 145 -24.27 -6.05 -18.42
N GLY A 146 -24.41 -6.79 -19.52
CA GLY A 146 -24.86 -6.29 -20.84
C GLY A 146 -23.88 -5.44 -21.67
N SER A 147 -23.98 -5.52 -23.00
CA SER A 147 -22.97 -5.04 -23.96
C SER A 147 -22.74 -3.51 -24.00
N GLY A 148 -23.74 -2.69 -23.67
CA GLY A 148 -23.67 -1.23 -23.76
C GLY A 148 -22.92 -0.53 -22.61
N LYS A 149 -23.07 -1.01 -21.37
CA LYS A 149 -22.36 -0.47 -20.19
C LYS A 149 -20.90 -0.93 -20.10
N SER A 150 -20.56 -2.00 -20.81
CA SER A 150 -19.25 -2.66 -20.75
C SER A 150 -18.07 -1.74 -21.13
N LYS A 151 -18.19 -0.88 -22.15
CA LYS A 151 -17.09 0.00 -22.59
C LYS A 151 -16.72 1.06 -21.54
N ALA A 152 -17.71 1.75 -20.98
CA ALA A 152 -17.47 2.77 -19.97
C ALA A 152 -16.90 2.16 -18.67
N ASN A 153 -17.41 0.99 -18.27
CA ASN A 153 -16.89 0.27 -17.12
C ASN A 153 -15.46 -0.24 -17.36
N GLY A 154 -15.17 -0.69 -18.59
CA GLY A 154 -13.81 -1.02 -19.03
C GLY A 154 -12.83 0.14 -18.88
N LEU A 155 -13.24 1.36 -19.24
CA LEU A 155 -12.43 2.56 -19.04
C LEU A 155 -12.18 2.84 -17.55
N ILE A 156 -13.18 2.67 -16.68
CA ILE A 156 -13.02 2.87 -15.24
C ILE A 156 -12.02 1.87 -14.64
N LEU A 157 -12.10 0.59 -15.04
CA LEU A 157 -11.11 -0.41 -14.62
C LEU A 157 -9.71 -0.05 -15.13
N PHE A 158 -9.58 0.38 -16.39
CA PHE A 158 -8.31 0.81 -16.94
C PHE A 158 -7.71 1.98 -16.15
N VAL A 159 -8.52 3.00 -15.82
CA VAL A 159 -8.09 4.14 -14.98
C VAL A 159 -7.68 3.66 -13.59
N ALA A 160 -8.43 2.75 -12.97
CA ALA A 160 -8.05 2.20 -11.66
C ALA A 160 -6.70 1.50 -11.71
N VAL A 161 -6.45 0.66 -12.73
CA VAL A 161 -5.17 -0.03 -12.93
C VAL A 161 -4.03 0.98 -13.12
N LEU A 162 -4.23 2.05 -13.90
CA LEU A 162 -3.23 3.11 -14.04
C LEU A 162 -2.92 3.81 -12.72
N CYS A 163 -3.93 4.06 -11.88
CA CYS A 163 -3.73 4.62 -10.55
C CYS A 163 -2.89 3.67 -9.66
N VAL A 164 -3.17 2.37 -9.71
CA VAL A 164 -2.40 1.36 -8.98
C VAL A 164 -0.95 1.33 -9.46
N LEU A 165 -0.71 1.22 -10.77
CA LEU A 165 0.64 1.22 -11.33
C LEU A 165 1.41 2.49 -10.98
N SER A 166 0.75 3.65 -11.01
CA SER A 166 1.36 4.92 -10.62
C SER A 166 1.79 4.91 -9.15
N GLY A 167 0.99 4.32 -8.26
CA GLY A 167 1.35 4.16 -6.85
C GLY A 167 2.62 3.32 -6.64
N PHE A 168 2.75 2.22 -7.39
CA PHE A 168 4.00 1.42 -7.40
C PHE A 168 5.19 2.21 -7.94
N ILE A 169 5.01 2.97 -9.01
CA ILE A 169 6.09 3.79 -9.59
C ILE A 169 6.56 4.84 -8.57
N ILE A 170 5.65 5.56 -7.91
CA ILE A 170 6.02 6.56 -6.90
C ILE A 170 6.75 5.91 -5.72
N ALA A 171 6.24 4.79 -5.21
CA ALA A 171 6.91 4.04 -4.15
C ALA A 171 8.33 3.61 -4.58
N ALA A 172 8.49 3.11 -5.81
CA ALA A 172 9.77 2.70 -6.34
C ALA A 172 10.73 3.89 -6.46
N LEU A 173 10.27 5.02 -7.00
CA LEU A 173 11.08 6.23 -7.12
C LEU A 173 11.61 6.68 -5.76
N ILE A 174 10.76 6.72 -4.72
CA ILE A 174 11.19 7.11 -3.38
C ILE A 174 12.16 6.08 -2.79
N VAL A 175 11.83 4.78 -2.84
CA VAL A 175 12.70 3.71 -2.32
C VAL A 175 14.07 3.75 -2.98
N HIS A 176 14.12 3.87 -4.31
CA HIS A 176 15.37 3.87 -5.05
C HIS A 176 16.16 5.17 -4.87
N CYS A 177 15.49 6.32 -4.77
CA CYS A 177 16.14 7.60 -4.47
C CYS A 177 16.80 7.58 -3.08
N VAL A 178 16.08 7.10 -2.06
CA VAL A 178 16.61 6.96 -0.70
C VAL A 178 17.74 5.94 -0.66
N ALA A 179 17.57 4.78 -1.28
CA ALA A 179 18.59 3.74 -1.34
C ALA A 179 19.88 4.20 -2.05
N ALA A 180 19.77 5.04 -3.08
CA ALA A 180 20.93 5.60 -3.78
C ALA A 180 21.63 6.69 -2.96
N SER A 181 20.87 7.46 -2.18
CA SER A 181 21.40 8.54 -1.34
C SER A 181 22.07 8.02 -0.06
N ASP A 182 21.73 6.80 0.36
CA ASP A 182 22.18 6.19 1.60
C ASP A 182 23.21 5.08 1.32
N THR A 183 24.43 5.47 0.93
CA THR A 183 25.54 4.56 0.61
C THR A 183 26.17 3.88 1.84
N GLN A 184 25.43 3.75 2.95
CA GLN A 184 25.94 3.05 4.13
C GLN A 184 25.82 1.54 3.91
N VAL A 185 26.85 0.95 3.30
CA VAL A 185 27.17 -0.47 3.52
C VAL A 185 27.28 -0.67 5.03
N PRO A 186 26.40 -1.47 5.66
CA PRO A 186 26.42 -1.66 7.10
C PRO A 186 27.79 -2.20 7.57
N ALA A 187 28.26 -1.75 8.73
CA ALA A 187 29.61 -2.04 9.24
C ALA A 187 29.98 -3.54 9.29
N HIS A 188 28.99 -4.43 9.42
CA HIS A 188 29.18 -5.88 9.44
C HIS A 188 29.61 -6.47 8.08
N ALA A 189 29.27 -5.84 6.95
CA ALA A 189 29.76 -6.25 5.63
C ALA A 189 31.20 -5.79 5.35
N ARG A 190 31.71 -4.78 6.07
CA ARG A 190 33.14 -4.40 6.03
C ARG A 190 34.02 -5.40 6.78
N ALA A 191 33.53 -5.94 7.89
CA ALA A 191 34.27 -6.91 8.69
C ALA A 191 34.53 -8.23 7.95
N SER A 192 33.59 -8.70 7.13
CA SER A 192 33.74 -9.91 6.31
C SER A 192 34.57 -9.73 5.03
N ALA A 193 34.87 -8.48 4.64
CA ALA A 193 35.72 -8.17 3.48
C ALA A 193 37.18 -7.93 3.87
N GLN A 194 37.49 -7.94 5.17
CA GLN A 194 38.83 -7.75 5.74
C GLN A 194 39.38 -9.02 6.44
N SER A 195 38.64 -10.13 6.39
CA SER A 195 39.04 -11.46 6.85
C SER A 195 39.24 -12.40 5.67
#